data_AF-A0A383BDQ1-F1
#
_entry.id   AF-A0A383BDQ1-F1
#
_cell.length_a   1.000
_cell.length_b   1.000
_cell.length_c   1.000
_cell.angle_alpha   90.00
_cell.angle_beta   90.00
_cell.angle_gamma   90.00
#
_symmetry.space_group_name_H-M   'P 1'
#
loop_
_entity.id
_entity.type
_entity.pdbx_description
1 polymer ?
#
loop_
_entity_poly.entity_id
_entity_poly.type
_entity_poly.pdbx_seq_one_letter_code
_entity_poly.pdbx_strand_id
1 'polypeptide(L)'
;MDSGATAWILTSSALVLLMTPGLALFYGGMVRGKNILAMLLKNYIAMGVITIVWTLIGGSLAFGHLIGGSAFEISGTTILGNLDYFGLRGIDL
;
A
#
# COMPACT_ATOMS: atom_id res chain seq x y z
N MET A 1 2.30 21.21 -13.64
CA MET A 1 3.00 20.38 -12.64
C MET A 1 4.17 21.17 -12.10
N ASP A 2 4.27 21.28 -10.78
CA ASP A 2 5.46 21.85 -10.13
C ASP A 2 6.53 20.75 -10.02
N SER A 3 7.69 20.97 -10.65
CA SER A 3 8.80 20.01 -10.66
C SER A 3 9.38 19.80 -9.27
N GLY A 4 9.39 20.82 -8.41
CA GLY A 4 9.86 20.74 -7.03
C GLY A 4 8.95 19.84 -6.18
N ALA A 5 7.64 20.06 -6.26
CA ALA A 5 6.65 19.22 -5.57
C ALA A 5 6.70 17.76 -6.05
N THR A 6 6.85 17.54 -7.36
CA THR A 6 6.96 16.19 -7.94
C THR A 6 8.22 15.46 -7.45
N ALA A 7 9.38 16.15 -7.48
CA ALA A 7 10.63 15.58 -6.98
C ALA A 7 10.56 15.22 -5.49
N TRP A 8 9.91 16.06 -4.68
CA TRP A 8 9.72 15.80 -3.26
C TRP A 8 8.83 14.59 -2.98
N ILE A 9 7.72 14.45 -3.71
CA ILE A 9 6.80 13.29 -3.57
C ILE A 9 7.49 12.00 -4.00
N LEU A 10 8.26 12.01 -5.09
CA LEU A 10 9.02 10.84 -5.54
C LEU A 10 10.09 10.44 -4.51
N THR A 11 10.82 11.41 -3.96
CA THR A 11 11.83 11.17 -2.93
C THR A 11 11.19 10.60 -1.66
N SER A 12 10.08 11.19 -1.22
CA SER A 12 9.32 10.73 -0.04
C SER A 12 8.78 9.30 -0.24
N SER A 13 8.25 8.99 -1.43
CA SER A 13 7.75 7.64 -1.75
C SER A 13 8.86 6.60 -1.74
N ALA A 14 10.06 6.94 -2.23
CA ALA A 14 11.22 6.06 -2.16
C ALA A 14 11.69 5.80 -0.72
N LEU A 15 11.66 6.81 0.15
CA LEU A 15 11.98 6.66 1.56
C LEU A 15 10.99 5.74 2.29
N VAL A 16 9.68 5.86 2.00
CA VAL A 16 8.65 4.98 2.56
C VAL A 16 8.84 3.54 2.07
N LEU A 17 9.14 3.35 0.78
CA LEU A 17 9.40 2.01 0.22
C LEU A 17 10.59 1.32 0.92
N LEU A 18 11.60 2.08 1.33
CA LEU A 18 12.76 1.57 2.06
C LEU A 18 12.43 1.09 3.49
N MET A 19 11.31 1.51 4.09
CA MET A 19 10.93 1.08 5.44
C MET A 19 10.61 -0.42 5.51
N THR A 20 9.96 -0.99 4.48
CA THR A 20 9.59 -2.41 4.45
C THR A 20 10.80 -3.35 4.54
N PRO A 21 11.86 -3.20 3.74
CA PRO A 21 13.09 -3.96 3.92
C PRO A 21 13.91 -3.50 5.14
N GLY A 22 13.84 -2.22 5.54
CA GLY A 22 14.50 -1.70 6.74
C GLY A 22 14.05 -2.44 8.02
N LEU A 23 12.75 -2.67 8.16
CA LEU A 23 12.20 -3.49 9.25
C LEU A 23 12.64 -4.94 9.14
N ALA A 24 12.71 -5.53 7.93
CA ALA A 24 13.15 -6.91 7.77
C ALA A 24 14.62 -7.11 8.14
N LEU A 25 15.49 -6.12 7.91
CA LEU A 25 16.86 -6.13 8.38
C LEU A 25 16.93 -5.98 9.91
N PHE A 26 16.14 -5.07 10.48
CA PHE A 26 16.07 -4.86 11.93
C PHE A 26 15.55 -6.09 12.69
N TYR A 27 14.40 -6.61 12.29
CA TYR A 27 13.83 -7.85 12.84
C TYR A 27 14.70 -9.06 12.48
N GLY A 28 15.37 -9.04 11.33
CA GLY A 28 16.31 -10.07 10.89
C GLY A 28 17.50 -10.19 11.83
N GLY A 29 18.04 -9.06 12.29
CA GLY A 29 19.12 -9.02 13.27
C GLY A 29 18.73 -9.52 14.66
N MET A 30 17.43 -9.52 15.00
CA MET A 30 16.92 -10.01 16.30
C MET A 30 16.53 -11.48 16.29
N VAL A 31 16.50 -12.15 15.13
CA VAL A 31 16.23 -13.59 15.03
C VAL A 31 17.52 -14.39 14.90
N ARG A 32 17.45 -15.68 15.26
CA ARG A 32 18.59 -16.61 15.09
C ARG A 32 19.06 -16.60 13.62
N GLY A 33 20.38 -16.57 13.40
CA GLY A 33 21.01 -16.47 12.07
C GLY A 33 20.43 -17.40 11.00
N LYS A 34 20.08 -18.64 11.40
CA LYS A 34 19.45 -19.63 10.52
C LYS A 34 18.10 -19.22 9.91
N ASN A 35 17.43 -18.22 10.49
CA ASN A 35 16.10 -17.76 10.07
C ASN A 35 16.13 -16.39 9.36
N ILE A 36 17.31 -15.76 9.22
CA ILE A 36 17.44 -14.42 8.61
C ILE A 36 17.03 -14.47 7.14
N LEU A 37 17.53 -15.45 6.39
CA LEU A 37 17.19 -15.62 4.98
C LEU A 37 15.67 -15.81 4.78
N ALA A 38 15.03 -16.59 5.65
CA ALA A 38 13.59 -16.80 5.61
C ALA A 38 12.79 -15.52 5.94
N MET A 39 13.33 -14.65 6.80
CA MET A 39 12.69 -13.35 7.09
C MET A 39 12.81 -12.38 5.91
N LEU A 40 13.99 -12.29 5.30
CA LEU A 40 14.21 -11.45 4.13
C LEU A 40 13.34 -11.90 2.94
N LEU A 41 13.24 -13.21 2.71
CA LEU A 41 12.38 -13.77 1.66
C LEU A 41 10.90 -13.47 1.90
N LYS A 42 10.43 -13.59 3.15
CA LYS A 42 9.05 -13.23 3.52
C LYS A 42 8.75 -11.75 3.25
N ASN A 43 9.70 -10.86 3.52
CA ASN A 43 9.56 -9.44 3.22
C ASN A 43 9.45 -9.16 1.72
N TYR A 44 10.28 -9.82 0.91
CA TYR A 44 10.27 -9.66 -0.54
C TYR A 44 8.96 -10.14 -1.17
N ILE A 45 8.47 -11.31 -0.73
CA ILE A 45 7.17 -11.84 -1.17
C ILE A 45 6.04 -10.91 -0.74
N ALA A 46 6.07 -10.41 0.50
CA ALA A 46 5.08 -9.48 1.01
C ALA A 46 5.02 -8.19 0.17
N MET A 47 6.16 -7.62 -0.23
CA MET A 47 6.19 -6.44 -1.11
C MET A 47 5.48 -6.70 -2.45
N GLY A 48 5.73 -7.86 -3.08
CA GLY A 48 5.06 -8.24 -4.33
C GLY A 48 3.56 -8.44 -4.16
N VAL A 49 3.14 -9.18 -3.13
CA VAL A 49 1.71 -9.44 -2.85
C VAL A 49 0.97 -8.14 -2.52
N ILE A 50 1.54 -7.28 -1.67
CA ILE A 50 0.93 -6.00 -1.29
C ILE A 50 0.77 -5.10 -2.52
N THR A 51 1.75 -5.06 -3.42
CA THR A 51 1.65 -4.29 -4.66
C THR A 51 0.46 -4.74 -5.51
N ILE A 52 0.28 -6.05 -5.69
CA ILE A 52 -0.84 -6.62 -6.46
C ILE A 52 -2.17 -6.30 -5.79
N VAL A 53 -2.28 -6.54 -4.47
CA VAL A 53 -3.50 -6.27 -3.71
C VAL A 53 -3.86 -4.78 -3.75
N TRP A 54 -2.85 -3.91 -3.64
CA TRP A 54 -3.02 -2.46 -3.69
C TRP A 54 -3.57 -2.01 -5.05
N THR A 55 -2.97 -2.47 -6.15
CA THR A 55 -3.40 -2.13 -7.51
C THR A 55 -4.79 -2.69 -7.84
N LEU A 56 -5.13 -3.88 -7.36
CA LEU A 56 -6.41 -4.51 -7.71
C LEU A 56 -7.58 -3.96 -6.88
N ILE A 57 -7.40 -3.77 -5.58
CA ILE A 57 -8.52 -3.48 -4.66
C ILE A 57 -8.17 -2.36 -3.67
N GLY A 58 -6.94 -2.34 -3.14
CA GLY A 58 -6.55 -1.44 -2.05
C GLY A 58 -6.71 0.04 -2.40
N GLY A 59 -6.28 0.46 -3.59
CA GLY A 59 -6.46 1.83 -4.06
C GLY A 59 -7.94 2.22 -4.18
N SER A 60 -8.79 1.30 -4.62
CA SER A 60 -10.23 1.55 -4.74
C SER A 60 -10.91 1.69 -3.38
N LEU A 61 -10.58 0.83 -2.42
CA LEU A 61 -11.17 0.91 -1.08
C LEU A 61 -10.72 2.16 -0.30
N ALA A 62 -9.50 2.65 -0.56
CA ALA A 62 -8.96 3.83 0.09
C ALA A 62 -9.44 5.15 -0.53
N PHE A 63 -9.57 5.21 -1.86
CA PHE A 63 -9.87 6.45 -2.59
C PHE A 63 -11.20 6.43 -3.36
N GLY A 64 -11.98 5.36 -3.24
CA GLY A 64 -13.33 5.24 -3.80
C GLY A 64 -14.28 6.33 -3.29
N HIS A 65 -15.13 6.87 -4.17
CA HIS A 65 -16.02 7.99 -3.85
C HIS A 65 -16.97 7.65 -2.69
N LEU A 66 -17.04 8.53 -1.69
CA LEU A 66 -17.86 8.33 -0.48
C LEU A 66 -19.21 9.09 -0.53
N ILE A 67 -19.44 9.92 -1.55
CA ILE A 67 -20.60 10.81 -1.61
C ILE A 67 -21.71 10.13 -2.41
N GLY A 68 -22.65 9.50 -1.70
CA GLY A 68 -23.93 9.07 -2.27
C GLY A 68 -23.95 7.64 -2.81
N GLY A 69 -23.98 6.66 -1.91
CA GLY A 69 -24.66 5.39 -2.15
C GLY A 69 -23.92 4.33 -2.95
N SER A 70 -22.81 3.82 -2.43
CA SER A 70 -22.29 2.47 -2.74
C SER A 70 -21.08 2.06 -1.86
N ALA A 71 -20.96 2.64 -0.67
CA ALA A 71 -19.89 2.35 0.26
C ALA A 71 -20.34 1.33 1.32
N PHE A 72 -19.42 0.53 1.87
CA PHE A 72 -19.76 -0.44 2.91
C PHE A 72 -20.06 0.31 4.22
N GLU A 73 -21.36 0.38 4.54
CA GLU A 73 -21.89 1.06 5.72
C GLU A 73 -22.30 0.05 6.80
N ILE A 74 -21.93 0.33 8.04
CA ILE A 74 -22.50 -0.34 9.21
C ILE A 74 -23.11 0.76 10.09
N SER A 75 -24.41 0.67 10.33
CA SER A 75 -25.12 1.56 11.27
C SER A 75 -24.97 3.06 10.94
N GLY A 76 -25.01 3.43 9.66
CA GLY A 76 -25.00 4.83 9.21
C GLY A 76 -23.63 5.52 9.16
N THR A 77 -22.54 4.78 9.46
CA THR A 77 -21.16 5.24 9.25
C THR A 77 -20.55 4.50 8.06
N THR A 78 -20.05 5.25 7.09
CA THR A 78 -19.27 4.73 5.97
C THR A 78 -17.86 4.39 6.43
N ILE A 79 -17.45 3.12 6.29
CA ILE A 79 -16.16 2.63 6.84
C ILE A 79 -15.13 2.34 5.73
N LEU A 80 -15.59 1.99 4.52
CA LEU A 80 -14.74 1.63 3.38
C LEU A 80 -15.29 2.26 2.11
N GLY A 81 -14.40 2.69 1.20
CA GLY A 81 -14.76 3.13 -0.15
C GLY A 81 -15.28 1.97 -1.04
N ASN A 82 -15.84 2.31 -2.20
CA ASN A 82 -16.37 1.35 -3.17
C ASN A 82 -15.27 0.69 -4.04
N LEU A 83 -15.62 -0.31 -4.84
CA LEU A 83 -14.78 -1.02 -5.81
C LEU A 83 -14.74 -0.35 -7.21
N ASP A 84 -15.08 0.93 -7.32
CA ASP A 84 -15.15 1.65 -8.61
C ASP A 84 -13.81 1.71 -9.34
N TYR A 85 -12.69 1.77 -8.60
CA TYR A 85 -11.34 1.75 -9.13
C TYR A 85 -10.73 0.33 -9.08
N PHE A 86 -11.52 -0.73 -9.20
CA PHE A 86 -11.00 -2.10 -9.24
C PHE A 86 -10.01 -2.29 -10.40
N GLY A 87 -8.79 -2.74 -10.10
CA GLY A 87 -7.69 -2.82 -11.07
C GLY A 87 -7.26 -1.45 -11.62
N LEU A 88 -7.60 -0.36 -10.92
CA LEU A 88 -7.44 1.05 -11.31
C LEU A 88 -8.25 1.47 -12.54
N ARG A 89 -9.53 1.07 -12.66
CA ARG A 89 -10.28 1.36 -13.89
C ARG A 89 -10.72 2.81 -14.04
N GLY A 90 -10.01 3.49 -14.95
CA GLY A 90 -10.42 4.72 -15.64
C GLY A 90 -10.17 6.03 -14.88
N ILE A 91 -9.08 6.10 -14.10
CA ILE A 91 -8.65 7.28 -13.33
C ILE A 91 -9.05 8.60 -14.03
N ASP A 92 -9.71 9.52 -13.35
CA ASP A 92 -8.96 10.57 -12.64
C ASP A 92 -9.24 10.61 -11.13
N LEU A 93 -8.13 10.72 -10.39
CA LEU A 93 -7.99 11.02 -8.97
C LEU A 93 -7.65 12.50 -8.79
#